data_AF-A0A1H3PJS9-F1
#
_entry.id   AF-A0A1H3PJS9-F1
#
_cell.length_a   1.000
_cell.length_b   1.000
_cell.length_c   1.000
_cell.angle_alpha   90.00
_cell.angle_beta   90.00
_cell.angle_gamma   90.00
#
_symmetry.space_group_name_H-M   'P 1'
#
loop_
_entity.id
_entity.type
_entity.pdbx_description
1 polymer ?
#
loop_
_entity_poly.entity_id
_entity_poly.type
_entity_poly.pdbx_seq_one_letter_code
_entity_poly.pdbx_strand_id
1 'polypeptide(L)'
;MSTAAGSLSGALQVARVLRRLQAQVQPGELGAESVEQFVRRYSRVRAPELDLNLRSGCDPTWPQAFADEKRRLLEALAGEDVAGIEHIGSTSIPQLASKDILDIVVAMRDPAAVERVARTLAALGYQAHGESPIDAGFSWHWRIGRDGGRSFVVHTCAADNPRLAEVKNFRDFLCAFAQERQRYVELKRALAATPGQTWLEYSALKKVLVLRITAQANAWRAAGGGA
;
A
#
# COMPACT_ATOMS: atom_id res chain seq x y z
N MET A 1 -18.13 5.20 -15.41
CA MET A 1 -17.18 5.82 -16.34
C MET A 1 -15.80 5.27 -16.04
N SER A 2 -15.31 4.37 -16.90
CA SER A 2 -14.00 3.73 -16.75
C SER A 2 -12.90 4.79 -16.83
N THR A 3 -12.25 5.09 -15.70
CA THR A 3 -11.02 5.85 -15.71
C THR A 3 -9.92 4.89 -16.14
N ALA A 4 -9.62 4.87 -17.44
CA ALA A 4 -8.44 4.22 -17.97
C ALA A 4 -7.24 4.59 -17.10
N ALA A 5 -6.51 3.57 -16.63
CA ALA A 5 -5.26 3.72 -15.90
C ALA A 5 -4.25 4.41 -16.83
N GLY A 6 -4.27 5.74 -16.83
CA GLY A 6 -3.38 6.54 -17.64
C GLY A 6 -1.97 6.35 -17.14
N SER A 7 -1.20 5.49 -17.81
CA SER A 7 0.25 5.53 -17.75
C SER A 7 0.68 6.99 -17.98
N LEU A 8 1.70 7.47 -17.27
CA LEU A 8 2.32 8.76 -17.53
C LEU A 8 3.07 8.70 -18.88
N SER A 9 2.34 8.57 -19.98
CA SER A 9 2.89 8.49 -21.33
C SER A 9 3.09 9.92 -21.86
N GLY A 10 4.32 10.41 -21.76
CA GLY A 10 4.75 11.66 -22.41
C GLY A 10 5.41 12.65 -21.46
N ALA A 11 6.54 13.22 -21.90
CA ALA A 11 7.36 14.15 -21.11
C ALA A 11 6.58 15.39 -20.63
N LEU A 12 5.65 15.89 -21.45
CA LEU A 12 4.80 17.04 -21.10
C LEU A 12 3.83 16.75 -19.95
N GLN A 13 3.28 15.52 -19.87
CA GLN A 13 2.38 15.12 -18.80
C GLN A 13 3.15 14.98 -17.48
N VAL A 14 4.35 14.39 -17.52
CA VAL A 14 5.24 14.29 -16.35
C VAL A 14 5.64 15.68 -15.85
N ALA A 15 6.04 16.58 -16.74
CA ALA A 15 6.41 17.96 -16.38
C ALA A 15 5.23 18.73 -15.74
N ARG A 16 4.00 18.53 -16.23
CA ARG A 16 2.80 19.12 -15.65
C ARG A 16 2.54 18.61 -14.22
N VAL A 17 2.62 17.29 -14.02
CA VAL A 17 2.46 16.68 -12.70
C VAL A 17 3.53 17.16 -11.72
N LEU A 18 4.79 17.20 -12.15
CA LEU A 18 5.90 17.69 -11.33
C LEU A 18 5.64 19.12 -10.84
N ARG A 19 5.32 20.06 -11.75
CA ARG A 19 5.04 21.45 -11.38
C ARG A 19 3.89 21.59 -10.39
N ARG A 20 2.81 20.82 -10.59
CA ARG A 20 1.65 20.85 -9.68
C ARG A 20 1.97 20.30 -8.30
N LEU A 21 2.81 19.27 -8.22
CA LEU A 21 3.24 18.71 -6.94
C LEU A 21 4.21 19.65 -6.21
N GLN A 22 5.17 20.26 -6.91
CA GLN A 22 6.08 21.26 -6.32
C GLN A 22 5.33 22.48 -5.75
N ALA A 23 4.17 22.83 -6.30
CA ALA A 23 3.33 23.90 -5.77
C ALA A 23 2.55 23.52 -4.50
N GLN A 24 2.41 22.23 -4.20
CA GLN A 24 1.56 21.72 -3.11
C GLN A 24 2.31 20.97 -2.02
N VAL A 25 3.53 20.50 -2.30
CA VAL A 25 4.35 19.69 -1.40
C VAL A 25 5.60 20.47 -1.05
N GLN A 26 5.75 20.79 0.23
CA GLN A 26 6.92 21.49 0.74
C GLN A 26 8.12 20.54 0.88
N PRO A 27 9.36 21.07 0.85
CA PRO A 27 10.55 20.27 1.12
C PRO A 27 10.44 19.50 2.45
N GLY A 28 10.76 18.20 2.41
CA GLY A 28 10.69 17.31 3.58
C GLY A 28 9.32 16.65 3.84
N GLU A 29 8.24 17.11 3.19
CA GLU A 29 6.91 16.50 3.39
C GLU A 29 6.77 15.09 2.77
N LEU A 30 7.66 14.73 1.84
CA LEU A 30 7.81 13.37 1.29
C LEU A 30 8.95 12.58 1.96
N GLY A 31 9.33 12.96 3.17
CA GLY A 31 10.43 12.33 3.90
C GLY A 31 11.78 12.76 3.32
N ALA A 32 12.69 11.81 3.14
CA ALA A 32 14.02 12.08 2.58
C ALA A 32 14.03 12.30 1.07
N GLU A 33 12.91 12.09 0.39
CA GLU A 33 12.81 12.14 -1.08
C GLU A 33 12.27 13.49 -1.57
N SER A 34 12.85 14.02 -2.64
CA SER A 34 12.34 15.21 -3.33
C SER A 34 11.12 14.88 -4.20
N VAL A 35 10.33 15.89 -4.59
CA VAL A 35 9.19 15.68 -5.50
C VAL A 35 9.65 15.09 -6.84
N GLU A 36 10.80 15.53 -7.36
CA GLU A 36 11.39 15.02 -8.60
C GLU A 36 11.75 13.55 -8.50
N GLN A 37 12.41 13.15 -7.40
CA GLN A 37 12.79 11.77 -7.14
C GLN A 37 11.53 10.89 -7.04
N PHE A 38 10.52 11.35 -6.30
CA PHE A 38 9.24 10.67 -6.16
C PHE A 38 8.55 10.47 -7.51
N VAL A 39 8.42 11.53 -8.32
CA VAL A 39 7.81 11.49 -9.65
C VAL A 39 8.58 10.55 -10.57
N ARG A 40 9.92 10.62 -10.57
CA ARG A 40 10.79 9.75 -11.39
C ARG A 40 10.66 8.28 -10.99
N ARG A 41 10.57 7.98 -9.70
CA ARG A 41 10.42 6.61 -9.21
C ARG A 41 9.05 6.07 -9.57
N TYR A 42 7.99 6.83 -9.33
CA TYR A 42 6.62 6.41 -9.65
C TYR A 42 6.33 6.31 -11.15
N SER A 43 6.95 7.13 -12.00
CA SER A 43 6.75 7.05 -13.46
C SER A 43 7.32 5.76 -14.09
N ARG A 44 8.20 5.05 -13.36
CA ARG A 44 8.76 3.76 -13.76
C ARG A 44 7.95 2.57 -13.28
N VAL A 45 6.94 2.80 -12.43
CA VAL A 45 6.14 1.74 -11.82
C VAL A 45 5.26 1.10 -12.86
N ARG A 46 5.38 -0.22 -12.99
CA ARG A 46 4.47 -1.05 -13.78
C ARG A 46 3.52 -1.79 -12.86
N ALA A 47 2.52 -1.06 -12.37
CA ALA A 47 1.39 -1.67 -11.67
C ALA A 47 0.48 -2.37 -12.70
N PRO A 48 -0.19 -3.47 -12.32
CA PRO A 48 -1.15 -4.08 -13.20
C PRO A 48 -2.39 -3.18 -13.41
N GLU A 49 -3.21 -3.52 -14.40
CA GLU A 49 -4.53 -2.92 -14.53
C GLU A 49 -5.42 -3.36 -13.37
N LEU A 50 -5.99 -2.40 -12.65
CA LEU A 50 -6.72 -2.63 -11.41
C LEU A 50 -8.07 -1.91 -11.46
N ASP A 51 -9.10 -2.53 -10.89
CA ASP A 51 -10.30 -1.80 -10.53
C ASP A 51 -9.98 -0.90 -9.32
N LEU A 52 -9.92 0.41 -9.59
CA LEU A 52 -9.63 1.42 -8.58
C LEU A 52 -10.91 2.06 -8.02
N ASN A 53 -12.09 1.50 -8.31
CA ASN A 53 -13.36 1.96 -7.77
C ASN A 53 -13.33 1.95 -6.25
N LEU A 54 -13.48 3.13 -5.66
CA LEU A 54 -13.55 3.30 -4.22
C LEU A 54 -14.93 2.85 -3.74
N ARG A 55 -14.98 1.87 -2.83
CA ARG A 55 -16.24 1.52 -2.16
C ARG A 55 -16.71 2.67 -1.28
N SER A 56 -18.02 2.89 -1.19
CA SER A 56 -18.62 3.97 -0.39
C SER A 56 -18.37 3.82 1.12
N GLY A 57 -18.08 2.60 1.58
CA GLY A 57 -17.77 2.28 2.98
C GLY A 57 -16.78 1.12 3.12
N CYS A 58 -16.53 0.74 4.38
CA CYS A 58 -15.77 -0.46 4.72
C CYS A 58 -16.58 -1.71 4.34
N ASP A 59 -15.91 -2.71 3.78
CA ASP A 59 -16.53 -4.03 3.54
C ASP A 59 -16.30 -4.92 4.78
N PRO A 60 -17.37 -5.39 5.45
CA PRO A 60 -17.25 -6.21 6.65
C PRO A 60 -16.63 -7.58 6.38
N THR A 61 -16.51 -8.00 5.11
CA THR A 61 -15.90 -9.29 4.74
C THR A 61 -14.38 -9.24 4.62
N TRP A 62 -13.74 -8.06 4.69
CA TRP A 62 -12.28 -7.95 4.58
C TRP A 62 -11.51 -8.74 5.65
N PRO A 63 -11.89 -8.74 6.94
CA PRO A 63 -11.18 -9.52 7.95
C PRO A 63 -11.23 -11.02 7.66
N GLN A 64 -12.39 -11.54 7.24
CA GLN A 64 -12.54 -12.95 6.88
C GLN A 64 -11.73 -13.30 5.63
N ALA A 65 -11.79 -12.47 4.59
CA ALA A 65 -11.01 -12.70 3.37
C ALA A 65 -9.50 -12.63 3.61
N PHE A 66 -9.04 -11.78 4.53
CA PHE A 66 -7.67 -11.81 4.99
C PHE A 66 -7.35 -13.11 5.74
N ALA A 67 -8.20 -13.55 6.67
CA ALA A 67 -7.98 -14.79 7.42
C ALA A 67 -7.88 -16.02 6.50
N ASP A 68 -8.75 -16.09 5.49
CA ASP A 68 -8.74 -17.15 4.49
C ASP A 68 -7.47 -17.11 3.62
N GLU A 69 -7.07 -15.93 3.18
CA GLU A 69 -5.85 -15.79 2.37
C GLU A 69 -4.59 -16.05 3.20
N LYS A 70 -4.55 -15.60 4.47
CA LYS A 70 -3.46 -15.88 5.40
C LYS A 70 -3.29 -17.38 5.60
N ARG A 71 -4.39 -18.12 5.78
CA ARG A 71 -4.36 -19.59 5.89
C ARG A 71 -3.82 -20.25 4.62
N ARG A 72 -4.31 -19.83 3.45
CA ARG A 72 -3.81 -20.32 2.16
C ARG A 72 -2.31 -20.06 1.96
N LEU A 73 -1.83 -18.88 2.37
CA LEU A 73 -0.41 -18.52 2.31
C LEU A 73 0.43 -19.36 3.29
N LEU A 74 -0.03 -19.55 4.52
CA LEU A 74 0.66 -20.39 5.52
C LEU A 74 0.77 -21.84 5.04
N GLU A 75 -0.31 -22.41 4.49
CA GLU A 75 -0.30 -23.77 3.96
C GLU A 75 0.70 -23.93 2.81
N ALA A 76 0.72 -22.97 1.88
CA ALA A 76 1.66 -23.02 0.75
C ALA A 76 3.12 -22.79 1.17
N LEU A 77 3.35 -22.05 2.24
CA LEU A 77 4.68 -21.69 2.75
C LEU A 77 5.13 -22.54 3.93
N ALA A 78 4.50 -23.69 4.19
CA ALA A 78 4.73 -24.50 5.39
C ALA A 78 6.18 -25.00 5.60
N GLY A 79 7.04 -24.90 4.58
CA GLY A 79 8.48 -25.22 4.65
C GLY A 79 9.41 -24.00 4.70
N GLU A 80 8.90 -22.79 4.68
CA GLU A 80 9.69 -21.56 4.70
C GLU A 80 9.65 -20.91 6.10
N ASP A 81 10.73 -20.22 6.49
CA ASP A 81 10.82 -19.53 7.78
C ASP A 81 10.10 -18.17 7.76
N VAL A 82 8.76 -18.24 7.82
CA VAL A 82 7.85 -17.09 7.85
C VAL A 82 7.81 -16.50 9.26
N ALA A 83 8.32 -15.28 9.42
CA ALA A 83 8.25 -14.55 10.68
C ALA A 83 6.83 -14.09 11.03
N GLY A 84 6.02 -13.77 10.01
CA GLY A 84 4.64 -13.36 10.20
C GLY A 84 3.91 -13.02 8.90
N ILE A 85 2.58 -13.12 8.95
CA ILE A 85 1.68 -12.67 7.90
C ILE A 85 0.67 -11.69 8.48
N GLU A 86 0.66 -10.48 7.94
CA GLU A 86 -0.04 -9.32 8.49
C GLU A 86 -0.96 -8.68 7.46
N HIS A 87 -2.19 -8.33 7.87
CA HIS A 87 -3.07 -7.48 7.07
C HIS A 87 -2.63 -6.04 7.27
N ILE A 88 -2.31 -5.34 6.20
CA ILE A 88 -1.93 -3.92 6.24
C ILE A 88 -2.82 -3.11 5.29
N GLY A 89 -2.48 -1.83 5.13
CA GLY A 89 -3.16 -0.95 4.18
C GLY A 89 -4.58 -0.59 4.63
N SER A 90 -5.30 0.07 3.73
CA SER A 90 -6.60 0.67 4.05
C SER A 90 -7.68 -0.36 4.43
N THR A 91 -7.64 -1.58 3.87
CA THR A 91 -8.63 -2.63 4.14
C THR A 91 -8.45 -3.31 5.50
N SER A 92 -7.30 -3.10 6.16
CA SER A 92 -7.03 -3.58 7.52
C SER A 92 -7.56 -2.66 8.62
N ILE A 93 -8.05 -1.47 8.25
CA ILE A 93 -8.53 -0.44 9.18
C ILE A 93 -10.06 -0.42 9.14
N PRO A 94 -10.75 -0.66 10.27
CA PRO A 94 -12.22 -0.62 10.33
C PRO A 94 -12.78 0.74 9.89
N GLN A 95 -13.99 0.73 9.31
CA GLN A 95 -14.75 1.94 8.94
C GLN A 95 -14.09 2.80 7.84
N LEU A 96 -13.05 2.29 7.20
CA LEU A 96 -12.31 3.02 6.16
C LEU A 96 -12.78 2.61 4.77
N ALA A 97 -13.29 3.57 3.99
CA ALA A 97 -13.55 3.36 2.57
C ALA A 97 -12.25 3.07 1.82
N SER A 98 -12.24 2.01 1.01
CA SER A 98 -11.06 1.57 0.26
C SER A 98 -11.47 0.90 -1.05
N LYS A 99 -10.49 0.77 -1.94
CA LYS A 99 -10.56 -0.16 -3.08
C LYS A 99 -10.60 -1.58 -2.53
N ASP A 100 -11.24 -2.50 -3.24
CA ASP A 100 -11.35 -3.90 -2.81
C ASP A 100 -10.08 -4.71 -3.11
N ILE A 101 -8.98 -4.22 -2.53
CA ILE A 101 -7.63 -4.74 -2.67
C ILE A 101 -7.09 -4.96 -1.26
N LEU A 102 -6.78 -6.21 -0.91
CA LEU A 102 -6.20 -6.56 0.39
C LEU A 102 -4.68 -6.53 0.29
N ASP A 103 -4.05 -5.64 1.06
CA ASP A 103 -2.60 -5.59 1.21
C ASP A 103 -2.16 -6.52 2.34
N ILE A 104 -1.36 -7.52 2.02
CA ILE A 104 -0.87 -8.53 2.97
C ILE A 104 0.65 -8.49 2.97
N VAL A 105 1.29 -8.39 4.14
CA VAL A 105 2.75 -8.56 4.24
C VAL A 105 3.06 -9.99 4.66
N VAL A 106 4.00 -10.62 3.97
CA VAL A 106 4.65 -11.87 4.36
C VAL A 106 6.11 -11.55 4.69
N ALA A 107 6.44 -11.59 5.98
CA ALA A 107 7.77 -11.29 6.48
C ALA A 107 8.59 -12.58 6.64
N MET A 108 9.78 -12.62 6.05
CA MET A 108 10.67 -13.78 6.04
C MET A 108 11.88 -13.55 6.94
N ARG A 109 12.27 -14.55 7.76
CA ARG A 109 13.51 -14.45 8.55
C ARG A 109 14.75 -14.68 7.70
N ASP A 110 14.65 -15.54 6.70
CA ASP A 110 15.70 -15.82 5.73
C ASP A 110 15.53 -14.92 4.48
N PRO A 111 16.42 -13.94 4.23
CA PRO A 111 16.37 -13.14 3.01
C PRO A 111 16.58 -13.97 1.73
N ALA A 112 17.27 -15.12 1.80
CA ALA A 112 17.46 -16.01 0.66
C ALA A 112 16.18 -16.77 0.27
N ALA A 113 15.14 -16.74 1.12
CA ALA A 113 13.85 -17.34 0.82
C ALA A 113 13.02 -16.54 -0.20
N VAL A 114 13.34 -15.27 -0.44
CA VAL A 114 12.52 -14.36 -1.27
C VAL A 114 12.21 -14.94 -2.65
N GLU A 115 13.20 -15.53 -3.33
CA GLU A 115 12.97 -16.15 -4.65
C GLU A 115 12.12 -17.42 -4.59
N ARG A 116 12.29 -18.26 -3.56
CA ARG A 116 11.49 -19.47 -3.36
C ARG A 116 10.04 -19.11 -3.04
N VAL A 117 9.84 -18.13 -2.17
CA VAL A 117 8.53 -17.57 -1.82
C VAL A 117 7.87 -16.99 -3.07
N ALA A 118 8.60 -16.23 -3.89
CA ALA A 118 8.06 -15.68 -5.14
C ALA A 118 7.53 -16.77 -6.09
N ARG A 119 8.26 -17.90 -6.23
CA ARG A 119 7.79 -19.06 -7.02
C ARG A 119 6.54 -19.71 -6.42
N THR A 120 6.49 -19.83 -5.10
CA THR A 120 5.32 -20.38 -4.40
C THR A 120 4.10 -19.47 -4.57
N LEU A 121 4.27 -18.16 -4.45
CA LEU A 121 3.22 -17.17 -4.73
C LEU A 121 2.74 -17.24 -6.18
N ALA A 122 3.65 -17.45 -7.14
CA ALA A 122 3.29 -17.66 -8.54
C ALA A 122 2.38 -18.88 -8.73
N ALA A 123 2.67 -20.01 -8.06
CA ALA A 123 1.81 -21.19 -8.09
C ALA A 123 0.41 -20.94 -7.47
N LEU A 124 0.28 -19.99 -6.55
CA LEU A 124 -1.00 -19.54 -6.00
C LEU A 124 -1.75 -18.54 -6.91
N GLY A 125 -1.15 -18.15 -8.03
CA GLY A 125 -1.72 -17.22 -9.00
C GLY A 125 -1.33 -15.76 -8.78
N TYR A 126 -0.31 -15.48 -7.97
CA TYR A 126 0.24 -14.12 -7.83
C TYR A 126 1.31 -13.84 -8.88
N GLN A 127 1.18 -12.72 -9.58
CA GLN A 127 2.17 -12.25 -10.53
C GLN A 127 3.18 -11.35 -9.83
N ALA A 128 4.48 -11.59 -10.04
CA ALA A 128 5.53 -10.74 -9.47
C ALA A 128 5.65 -9.43 -10.26
N HIS A 129 5.71 -8.31 -9.55
CA HIS A 129 5.89 -6.95 -10.10
C HIS A 129 7.23 -6.31 -9.66
N GLY A 130 8.12 -7.09 -9.05
CA GLY A 130 9.43 -6.65 -8.58
C GLY A 130 9.35 -5.85 -7.28
N GLU A 131 10.38 -5.05 -7.02
CA GLU A 131 10.45 -4.20 -5.83
C GLU A 131 9.27 -3.23 -5.74
N SER A 132 8.72 -3.10 -4.54
CA SER A 132 7.70 -2.12 -4.23
C SER A 132 8.29 -0.73 -4.42
N PRO A 133 7.69 0.11 -5.27
CA PRO A 133 8.07 1.50 -5.36
C PRO A 133 7.66 2.26 -4.09
N ILE A 134 6.69 1.78 -3.31
CA ILE A 134 6.10 2.58 -2.21
C ILE A 134 6.79 2.32 -0.87
N ASP A 135 7.26 1.08 -0.68
CA ASP A 135 7.75 0.54 0.58
C ASP A 135 9.12 -0.08 0.35
N ALA A 136 10.17 0.60 0.79
CA ALA A 136 11.55 0.18 0.55
C ALA A 136 11.83 -1.22 1.14
N GLY A 137 12.49 -2.07 0.35
CA GLY A 137 12.82 -3.43 0.73
C GLY A 137 11.62 -4.39 0.74
N PHE A 138 10.48 -4.00 0.16
CA PHE A 138 9.35 -4.90 -0.09
C PHE A 138 9.34 -5.30 -1.57
N SER A 139 8.82 -6.48 -1.90
CA SER A 139 8.48 -6.88 -3.28
C SER A 139 6.99 -7.08 -3.46
N TRP A 140 6.45 -6.78 -4.63
CA TRP A 140 5.02 -6.87 -4.95
C TRP A 140 4.66 -8.13 -5.72
N HIS A 141 3.63 -8.82 -5.21
CA HIS A 141 3.03 -9.98 -5.85
C HIS A 141 1.51 -9.77 -5.91
N TRP A 142 0.94 -9.68 -7.12
CA TRP A 142 -0.46 -9.30 -7.32
C TRP A 142 -1.31 -10.48 -7.80
N ARG A 143 -2.43 -10.71 -7.14
CA ARG A 143 -3.49 -11.61 -7.62
C ARG A 143 -4.75 -10.78 -7.82
N ILE A 144 -5.06 -10.53 -9.07
CA ILE A 144 -6.15 -9.62 -9.47
C ILE A 144 -7.42 -10.43 -9.64
N GLY A 145 -8.49 -10.00 -9.00
CA GLY A 145 -9.81 -10.60 -9.16
C GLY A 145 -10.38 -10.30 -10.54
N ARG A 146 -10.98 -11.30 -11.19
CA ARG A 146 -11.72 -11.12 -12.45
C ARG A 146 -13.18 -10.75 -12.16
N ASP A 147 -13.81 -10.00 -13.06
CA ASP A 147 -15.26 -9.69 -13.06
C ASP A 147 -15.80 -9.11 -11.74
N GLY A 148 -15.03 -8.22 -11.10
CA GLY A 148 -15.41 -7.60 -9.82
C GLY A 148 -15.02 -8.43 -8.59
N GLY A 149 -14.25 -9.50 -8.77
CA GLY A 149 -13.64 -10.25 -7.68
C GLY A 149 -12.61 -9.44 -6.89
N ARG A 150 -12.44 -9.78 -5.62
CA ARG A 150 -11.46 -9.18 -4.72
C ARG A 150 -10.03 -9.44 -5.18
N SER A 151 -9.22 -8.40 -5.14
CA SER A 151 -7.78 -8.49 -5.46
C SER A 151 -6.94 -8.55 -4.20
N PHE A 152 -5.75 -9.14 -4.30
CA PHE A 152 -4.78 -9.26 -3.22
C PHE A 152 -3.42 -8.79 -3.69
N VAL A 153 -2.71 -8.08 -2.82
CA VAL A 153 -1.29 -7.74 -2.97
C VAL A 153 -0.55 -8.37 -1.84
N VAL A 154 0.30 -9.34 -2.15
CA VAL A 154 1.27 -9.86 -1.20
C VAL A 154 2.55 -9.05 -1.34
N HIS A 155 2.94 -8.41 -0.25
CA HIS A 155 4.21 -7.73 -0.07
C HIS A 155 5.16 -8.68 0.65
N THR A 156 6.27 -9.06 0.04
CA THR A 156 7.30 -9.86 0.71
C THR A 156 8.42 -8.97 1.21
N CYS A 157 8.93 -9.20 2.42
CA CYS A 157 10.05 -8.44 2.99
C CYS A 157 10.85 -9.27 4.00
N ALA A 158 12.04 -8.80 4.35
CA ALA A 158 12.78 -9.34 5.50
C ALA A 158 12.07 -8.97 6.82
N ALA A 159 12.16 -9.85 7.82
CA ALA A 159 11.50 -9.68 9.11
C ALA A 159 12.09 -8.54 9.96
N ASP A 160 13.35 -8.21 9.74
CA ASP A 160 14.07 -7.10 10.38
C ASP A 160 13.93 -5.77 9.61
N ASN A 161 13.21 -5.76 8.48
CA ASN A 161 12.99 -4.54 7.72
C ASN A 161 12.18 -3.53 8.57
N PRO A 162 12.72 -2.34 8.89
CA PRO A 162 12.04 -1.37 9.75
C PRO A 162 10.69 -0.92 9.16
N ARG A 163 10.55 -0.97 7.83
CA ARG A 163 9.29 -0.62 7.15
C ARG A 163 8.14 -1.52 7.56
N LEU A 164 8.40 -2.78 7.94
CA LEU A 164 7.39 -3.70 8.47
C LEU A 164 6.75 -3.17 9.75
N ALA A 165 7.56 -2.66 10.68
CA ALA A 165 7.04 -2.07 11.92
C ALA A 165 6.23 -0.81 11.62
N GLU A 166 6.70 0.05 10.72
CA GLU A 166 6.01 1.29 10.35
C GLU A 166 4.61 1.05 9.77
N VAL A 167 4.46 0.11 8.83
CA VAL A 167 3.15 -0.18 8.22
C VAL A 167 2.17 -0.80 9.22
N LYS A 168 2.67 -1.61 10.15
CA LYS A 168 1.87 -2.17 11.25
C LYS A 168 1.46 -1.09 12.25
N ASN A 169 2.39 -0.22 12.65
CA ASN A 169 2.12 0.89 13.55
C ASN A 169 1.08 1.83 12.95
N PHE A 170 1.20 2.17 11.66
CA PHE A 170 0.21 2.99 10.95
C PHE A 170 -1.20 2.41 11.03
N ARG A 171 -1.36 1.10 10.76
CA ARG A 171 -2.65 0.39 10.89
C ARG A 171 -3.18 0.50 12.31
N ASP A 172 -2.39 0.07 13.29
CA ASP A 172 -2.85 -0.06 14.67
C ASP A 172 -3.18 1.31 15.28
N PHE A 173 -2.41 2.34 14.92
CA PHE A 173 -2.68 3.72 15.31
C PHE A 173 -4.00 4.21 14.72
N LEU A 174 -4.27 3.98 13.43
CA LEU A 174 -5.56 4.38 12.84
C LEU A 174 -6.75 3.54 13.34
N CYS A 175 -6.52 2.33 13.85
CA CYS A 175 -7.53 1.58 14.58
C CYS A 175 -7.84 2.25 15.93
N ALA A 176 -6.82 2.65 16.69
CA ALA A 176 -6.96 3.25 18.02
C ALA A 176 -7.46 4.69 18.01
N PHE A 177 -7.07 5.51 17.03
CA PHE A 177 -7.35 6.95 17.00
C PHE A 177 -8.37 7.32 15.91
N ALA A 178 -9.66 7.30 16.28
CA ALA A 178 -10.76 7.57 15.35
C ALA A 178 -10.66 8.94 14.64
N GLN A 179 -10.15 9.98 15.32
CA GLN A 179 -9.97 11.31 14.72
C GLN A 179 -8.91 11.29 13.61
N GLU A 180 -7.79 10.60 13.81
CA GLU A 180 -6.73 10.48 12.80
C GLU A 180 -7.19 9.61 11.63
N ARG A 181 -7.97 8.56 11.91
CA ARG A 181 -8.64 7.76 10.89
C ARG A 181 -9.58 8.61 10.04
N GLN A 182 -10.38 9.47 10.66
CA GLN A 182 -11.30 10.36 9.96
C GLN A 182 -10.56 11.34 9.06
N ARG A 183 -9.48 11.97 9.55
CA ARG A 183 -8.63 12.86 8.73
C ARG A 183 -8.06 12.13 7.50
N TYR A 184 -7.62 10.88 7.68
CA TYR A 184 -7.12 10.07 6.57
C TYR A 184 -8.22 9.74 5.54
N VAL A 185 -9.43 9.42 6.00
CA VAL A 185 -10.60 9.19 5.12
C VAL A 185 -10.97 10.45 4.34
N GLU A 186 -11.06 11.59 5.02
CA GLU A 186 -11.42 12.88 4.40
C GLU A 186 -10.42 13.28 3.33
N LEU A 187 -9.12 13.16 3.61
CA LEU A 187 -8.09 13.42 2.59
C LEU A 187 -8.28 12.52 1.37
N LYS A 188 -8.45 11.20 1.57
CA LYS A 188 -8.61 10.27 0.44
C LYS A 188 -9.85 10.60 -0.40
N ARG A 189 -10.95 11.00 0.24
CA ARG A 189 -12.18 11.42 -0.46
C ARG A 189 -11.95 12.72 -1.24
N ALA A 190 -11.33 13.73 -0.63
CA ALA A 190 -11.03 14.99 -1.29
C ALA A 190 -10.11 14.81 -2.50
N LEU A 191 -9.05 14.00 -2.35
CA LEU A 191 -8.14 13.67 -3.46
C LEU A 191 -8.88 12.90 -4.57
N ALA A 192 -9.66 11.87 -4.24
CA ALA A 192 -10.43 11.11 -5.22
C ALA A 192 -11.47 11.96 -5.98
N ALA A 193 -11.99 13.02 -5.35
CA ALA A 193 -12.95 13.94 -5.96
C ALA A 193 -12.28 15.04 -6.82
N THR A 194 -10.95 15.12 -6.86
CA THR A 194 -10.24 16.22 -7.55
C THR A 194 -10.26 16.01 -9.07
N PRO A 195 -10.94 16.87 -9.86
CA PRO A 195 -11.06 16.69 -11.30
C PRO A 195 -9.71 16.81 -12.03
N GLY A 196 -9.43 15.86 -12.92
CA GLY A 196 -8.19 15.85 -13.70
C GLY A 196 -6.91 15.61 -12.88
N GLN A 197 -7.05 15.10 -11.65
CA GLN A 197 -5.94 14.61 -10.84
C GLN A 197 -5.49 13.23 -11.34
N THR A 198 -4.19 13.08 -11.55
CA THR A 198 -3.57 11.80 -11.90
C THR A 198 -3.40 10.91 -10.66
N TRP A 199 -3.29 9.59 -10.88
CA TRP A 199 -2.99 8.67 -9.79
C TRP A 199 -1.64 8.95 -9.10
N LEU A 200 -0.68 9.51 -9.84
CA LEU A 200 0.60 9.95 -9.28
C LEU A 200 0.40 11.13 -8.33
N GLU A 201 -0.35 12.16 -8.74
CA GLU A 201 -0.68 13.30 -7.87
C GLU A 201 -1.42 12.84 -6.61
N TYR A 202 -2.43 11.97 -6.78
CA TYR A 202 -3.13 11.35 -5.67
C TYR A 202 -2.17 10.64 -4.71
N SER A 203 -1.24 9.84 -5.24
CA SER A 203 -0.31 9.04 -4.44
C SER A 203 0.69 9.90 -3.68
N ALA A 204 1.22 10.95 -4.31
CA ALA A 204 2.14 11.90 -3.68
C ALA A 204 1.45 12.68 -2.55
N LEU A 205 0.31 13.30 -2.82
CA LEU A 205 -0.42 14.11 -1.84
C LEU A 205 -0.92 13.26 -0.66
N LYS A 206 -1.37 12.03 -0.93
CA LYS A 206 -1.69 11.06 0.13
C LYS A 206 -0.45 10.69 0.95
N LYS A 207 0.72 10.51 0.33
CA LYS A 207 1.95 10.10 1.01
C LYS A 207 2.38 11.11 2.08
N VAL A 208 2.18 12.41 1.85
CA VAL A 208 2.46 13.46 2.84
C VAL A 208 1.74 13.20 4.17
N LEU A 209 0.42 12.96 4.12
CA LEU A 209 -0.33 12.66 5.36
C LEU A 209 0.04 11.28 5.93
N VAL A 210 0.28 10.29 5.06
CA VAL A 210 0.69 8.94 5.52
C VAL A 210 2.00 9.01 6.31
N LEU A 211 2.99 9.79 5.88
CA LEU A 211 4.26 9.95 6.59
C LEU A 211 4.06 10.61 7.95
N ARG A 212 3.23 11.67 8.02
CA ARG A 212 2.89 12.35 9.28
C ARG A 212 2.23 11.41 10.29
N ILE A 213 1.20 10.67 9.84
CA ILE A 213 0.51 9.69 10.68
C ILE A 213 1.45 8.56 11.09
N THR A 214 2.34 8.11 10.19
CA THR A 214 3.33 7.08 10.52
C THR A 214 4.30 7.55 11.61
N ALA A 215 4.75 8.80 11.57
CA ALA A 215 5.59 9.37 12.62
C ALA A 215 4.86 9.41 13.98
N GLN A 216 3.59 9.84 14.01
CA GLN A 216 2.76 9.81 15.21
C GLN A 216 2.55 8.37 15.72
N ALA A 217 2.28 7.43 14.80
CA ALA A 217 2.08 6.03 15.12
C ALA A 217 3.33 5.39 15.73
N ASN A 218 4.52 5.71 15.21
CA ASN A 218 5.79 5.24 15.76
C ASN A 218 6.04 5.82 17.15
N ALA A 219 5.78 7.12 17.36
CA ALA A 219 5.90 7.74 18.69
C ALA A 219 4.91 7.12 19.69
N TRP A 220 3.66 6.89 19.28
CA TRP A 220 2.65 6.21 20.10
C TRP A 220 3.09 4.79 20.49
N ARG A 221 3.65 4.02 19.53
CA ARG A 221 4.17 2.68 19.82
C ARG A 221 5.34 2.71 20.78
N ALA A 222 6.28 3.63 20.60
CA ALA A 222 7.43 3.80 21.49
C ALA A 222 7.02 4.17 22.93
N ALA A 223 5.89 4.86 23.09
CA ALA A 223 5.30 5.20 24.38
C ALA A 223 4.46 4.06 25.03
N GLY A 224 4.50 2.84 24.47
CA GLY A 224 3.77 1.68 24.99
C GLY A 224 2.35 1.50 24.41
N GLY A 225 2.01 2.21 23.34
CA GLY A 225 0.71 2.10 22.69
C GLY A 225 0.46 0.75 22.01
N GLY A 226 -0.69 0.13 22.30
CA GLY A 226 -1.15 -1.08 21.60
C GLY A 226 -0.36 -2.35 21.92
N ALA A 227 0.11 -2.48 23.17
CA ALA A 227 0.36 -3.78 23.79
C ALA A 227 -0.98 -4.43 24.19
#